data_AF-A0A9W8I0U3-F1
#
_entry.id   AF-A0A9W8I0U3-F1
#
_cell.length_a   1.000
_cell.length_b   1.000
_cell.length_c   1.000
_cell.angle_alpha   90.00
_cell.angle_beta   90.00
_cell.angle_gamma   90.00
#
_symmetry.space_group_name_H-M   'P 1'
#
loop_
_entity.id
_entity.type
_entity.pdbx_description
1 polymer ?
#
loop_
_entity_poly.entity_id
_entity_poly.type
_entity_poly.pdbx_seq_one_letter_code
_entity_poly.pdbx_strand_id
1 'polypeptide(L)'
;MISTDKLKFSITDEFGLWPRIEKEFTARLPLRNLIWKGGITQTAQFVSQLAVEIAVNQDTNTLSSEEIVLPGQQQSHALLHIYLVTIGEHESDTHKAEARARVKAWATKAAQHKGASWLVIFVPSTNESTQRASTGPKFLNMRTTIYDRLRSDIQTRKDANHVVQLRPEAVDSWNSLFLVVRERAVQGLEDRVMTLGEEIRRLDANRMLPGWNYCRFFMVKETLVSLYRALGLNDEALAQYDELEAAFFQLLDARQLAWFSKFGGGADGDDFTDILDLNKKPYRRQIADNTISMFDFRLYLFGQQSRLLIEMRQFEEFVVRAQRFVATLSLAMREPGTGLSAAFVAAWSYSTCQNIVEICEGVQLAQADRSGAGRVLAAAKAEFLTSARQQLDLL
;
A
#
# COMPACT_ATOMS: atom_id res chain seq x y z
N MET A 1 7.30 -15.92 4.31
CA MET A 1 7.49 -15.23 3.00
C MET A 1 7.01 -13.81 3.21
N ILE A 2 7.90 -12.82 3.17
CA ILE A 2 7.57 -11.41 3.49
C ILE A 2 6.65 -10.89 2.39
N SER A 3 5.40 -10.58 2.73
CA SER A 3 4.47 -9.96 1.80
C SER A 3 4.84 -8.49 1.67
N THR A 4 5.66 -8.14 0.66
CA THR A 4 5.84 -6.75 0.24
C THR A 4 4.49 -6.19 -0.21
N ASP A 5 4.08 -5.07 0.38
CA ASP A 5 2.87 -4.37 -0.05
C ASP A 5 3.00 -3.97 -1.52
N LYS A 6 2.04 -4.41 -2.33
CA LYS A 6 2.02 -4.16 -3.78
C LYS A 6 1.17 -2.94 -4.08
N LEU A 7 1.65 -2.09 -4.97
CA LEU A 7 0.85 -1.00 -5.54
C LEU A 7 0.13 -1.49 -6.79
N LYS A 8 -1.11 -1.03 -7.01
CA LYS A 8 -1.92 -1.46 -8.15
C LYS A 8 -1.73 -0.55 -9.35
N PHE A 9 -1.49 -1.10 -10.54
CA PHE A 9 -1.68 -0.42 -11.83
C PHE A 9 -2.97 -0.92 -12.44
N SER A 10 -3.80 -0.01 -12.96
CA SER A 10 -5.01 -0.41 -13.69
C SER A 10 -4.79 -0.23 -15.19
N ILE A 11 -5.09 -1.23 -15.99
CA ILE A 11 -4.96 -1.19 -17.44
C ILE A 11 -6.36 -1.25 -18.05
N THR A 12 -6.75 -0.22 -18.78
CA THR A 12 -7.96 -0.19 -19.59
C THR A 12 -7.61 -0.64 -21.00
N ASP A 13 -8.21 -1.74 -21.45
CA ASP A 13 -7.96 -2.34 -22.77
C ASP A 13 -9.26 -2.66 -23.49
N GLU A 14 -9.74 -1.69 -24.27
CA GLU A 14 -10.93 -1.86 -25.12
C GLU A 14 -10.60 -2.51 -26.48
N PHE A 15 -9.31 -2.67 -26.79
CA PHE A 15 -8.84 -3.10 -28.11
C PHE A 15 -8.24 -4.52 -28.10
N GLY A 16 -8.26 -5.22 -26.96
CA GLY A 16 -7.69 -6.56 -26.81
C GLY A 16 -6.18 -6.58 -27.02
N LEU A 17 -5.48 -5.49 -26.68
CA LEU A 17 -4.03 -5.36 -26.83
C LEU A 17 -3.26 -5.97 -25.66
N TRP A 18 -3.83 -6.04 -24.46
CA TRP A 18 -3.14 -6.51 -23.25
C TRP A 18 -2.53 -7.91 -23.41
N PRO A 19 -3.25 -8.94 -23.90
CA PRO A 19 -2.68 -10.28 -24.07
C PRO A 19 -1.44 -10.32 -24.98
N ARG A 20 -1.28 -9.35 -25.89
CA ARG A 20 -0.13 -9.27 -26.80
C ARG A 20 1.12 -8.73 -26.12
N ILE A 21 0.97 -7.89 -25.09
CA ILE A 21 2.06 -7.16 -24.45
C ILE A 21 2.31 -7.62 -23.00
N GLU A 22 1.38 -8.35 -22.40
CA GLU A 22 1.38 -8.77 -20.99
C GLU A 22 2.68 -9.45 -20.56
N LYS A 23 3.15 -10.44 -21.34
CA LYS A 23 4.35 -11.23 -21.00
C LYS A 23 5.58 -10.32 -20.85
N GLU A 24 5.78 -9.45 -21.82
CA GLU A 24 6.95 -8.58 -21.90
C GLU A 24 6.85 -7.39 -20.93
N PHE A 25 5.63 -6.91 -20.68
CA PHE A 25 5.35 -5.88 -19.68
C PHE A 25 5.61 -6.41 -18.26
N THR A 26 5.06 -7.57 -17.92
CA THR A 26 5.20 -8.18 -16.60
C THR A 26 6.63 -8.60 -16.31
N ALA A 27 7.39 -9.03 -17.33
CA ALA A 27 8.83 -9.35 -17.20
C ALA A 27 9.70 -8.16 -16.76
N ARG A 28 9.20 -6.92 -16.87
CA ARG A 28 9.89 -5.69 -16.44
C ARG A 28 9.47 -5.20 -15.06
N LEU A 29 8.58 -5.94 -14.39
CA LEU A 29 8.21 -5.72 -13.00
C LEU A 29 9.01 -6.68 -12.08
N PRO A 30 9.26 -6.31 -10.80
CA PRO A 30 8.95 -5.03 -10.16
C PRO A 30 9.75 -3.87 -10.77
N LEU A 31 9.25 -2.64 -10.63
CA LEU A 31 10.03 -1.47 -11.04
C LEU A 31 11.25 -1.35 -10.13
N ARG A 32 12.42 -1.08 -10.69
CA ARG A 32 13.69 -1.00 -9.94
C ARG A 32 14.39 0.32 -10.19
N ASN A 33 15.29 0.67 -9.26
CA ASN A 33 16.16 1.85 -9.33
C ASN A 33 15.35 3.15 -9.51
N LEU A 34 14.33 3.33 -8.68
CA LEU A 34 13.52 4.54 -8.68
C LEU A 34 14.18 5.59 -7.80
N ILE A 35 14.01 6.86 -8.18
CA ILE A 35 14.39 8.00 -7.34
C ILE A 35 13.10 8.64 -6.88
N TRP A 36 12.80 8.47 -5.60
CA TRP A 36 11.69 9.12 -4.92
C TRP A 36 12.15 10.52 -4.49
N LYS A 37 11.46 11.60 -4.86
CA LYS A 37 11.92 12.96 -4.51
C LYS A 37 11.43 13.44 -3.14
N GLY A 38 10.91 12.54 -2.31
CA GLY A 38 10.67 12.82 -0.90
C GLY A 38 9.31 13.44 -0.58
N GLY A 39 8.41 13.67 -1.55
CA GLY A 39 7.11 14.29 -1.30
C GLY A 39 7.19 15.50 -0.34
N ILE A 40 6.71 15.31 0.90
CA ILE A 40 6.66 16.33 1.97
C ILE A 40 8.05 16.72 2.51
N THR A 41 9.01 15.80 2.59
CA THR A 41 10.35 16.06 3.14
C THR A 41 11.34 16.60 2.11
N GLN A 42 10.99 16.56 0.82
CA GLN A 42 11.79 16.98 -0.34
C GLN A 42 13.20 16.38 -0.44
N THR A 43 13.53 15.37 0.38
CA THR A 43 14.80 14.66 0.30
C THR A 43 14.67 13.52 -0.69
N ALA A 44 15.49 13.55 -1.74
CA ALA A 44 15.53 12.45 -2.70
C ALA A 44 16.05 11.17 -2.02
N GLN A 45 15.28 10.09 -2.12
CA GLN A 45 15.60 8.77 -1.60
C GLN A 45 15.65 7.76 -2.74
N PHE A 46 16.58 6.81 -2.63
CA PHE A 46 16.70 5.72 -3.58
C PHE A 46 15.76 4.58 -3.19
N VAL A 47 14.89 4.18 -4.12
CA VAL A 47 13.95 3.09 -3.95
C VAL A 47 14.43 1.93 -4.82
N SER A 48 14.91 0.87 -4.16
CA SER A 48 15.53 -0.28 -4.81
C SER A 48 14.56 -1.02 -5.72
N GLN A 49 13.35 -1.27 -5.22
CA GLN A 49 12.28 -1.94 -5.94
C GLN A 49 10.90 -1.43 -5.50
N LEU A 50 9.96 -1.45 -6.42
CA LEU A 50 8.54 -1.17 -6.18
C LEU A 50 7.73 -2.32 -6.76
N ALA A 51 7.12 -3.10 -5.87
CA ALA A 51 6.27 -4.21 -6.25
C ALA A 51 4.93 -3.67 -6.77
N VAL A 52 4.54 -4.16 -7.95
CA VAL A 52 3.32 -3.71 -8.63
C VAL A 52 2.45 -4.91 -8.97
N GLU A 53 1.17 -4.76 -8.71
CA GLU A 53 0.11 -5.66 -9.15
C GLU A 53 -0.66 -5.01 -10.30
N ILE A 54 -1.04 -5.81 -11.30
CA ILE A 54 -1.76 -5.32 -12.48
C ILE A 54 -3.22 -5.77 -12.38
N ALA A 55 -4.14 -4.84 -12.56
CA ALA A 55 -5.56 -5.12 -12.74
C ALA A 55 -5.99 -4.65 -14.13
N VAL A 56 -6.59 -5.55 -14.91
CA VAL A 56 -7.01 -5.26 -16.28
C VAL A 56 -8.52 -5.09 -16.31
N ASN A 57 -8.98 -3.98 -16.85
CA ASN A 57 -10.38 -3.62 -16.98
C ASN A 57 -10.72 -3.53 -18.48
N GLN A 58 -11.80 -4.21 -18.88
CA GLN A 58 -12.26 -4.20 -20.28
C GLN A 58 -13.06 -2.92 -20.63
N ASP A 59 -13.60 -2.21 -19.63
CA ASP A 59 -14.47 -1.04 -19.84
C ASP A 59 -13.90 0.26 -19.25
N THR A 60 -14.02 1.36 -20.01
CA THR A 60 -13.70 2.75 -19.58
C THR A 60 -14.57 3.26 -18.42
N ASN A 61 -15.75 2.68 -18.22
CA ASN A 61 -16.63 3.01 -17.10
C ASN A 61 -16.12 2.53 -15.75
N THR A 62 -15.06 1.72 -15.70
CA THR A 62 -14.41 1.32 -14.43
C THR A 62 -13.60 2.44 -13.77
N LEU A 63 -13.32 3.54 -14.49
CA LEU A 63 -12.78 4.75 -13.87
C LEU A 63 -13.83 5.51 -13.04
N SER A 64 -15.11 5.09 -13.08
CA SER A 64 -16.19 5.78 -12.36
C SER A 64 -16.13 5.43 -10.90
N SER A 65 -16.05 6.49 -10.10
CA SER A 65 -16.72 6.67 -8.82
C SER A 65 -16.66 5.48 -7.88
N GLU A 66 -15.83 5.61 -6.84
CA GLU A 66 -16.02 4.90 -5.57
C GLU A 66 -16.57 3.49 -5.80
N GLU A 67 -15.73 2.52 -6.23
CA GLU A 67 -16.10 1.10 -6.13
C GLU A 67 -16.79 0.97 -4.76
N ILE A 68 -18.09 0.66 -4.73
CA ILE A 68 -18.89 0.72 -3.51
C ILE A 68 -18.16 -0.10 -2.45
N VAL A 69 -17.46 0.61 -1.56
CA VAL A 69 -16.48 0.00 -0.67
C VAL A 69 -17.29 -0.61 0.45
N LEU A 70 -17.36 -1.95 0.47
CA LEU A 70 -17.65 -2.62 1.72
C LEU A 70 -16.50 -2.25 2.68
N PRO A 71 -16.81 -1.68 3.85
CA PRO A 71 -15.80 -1.31 4.82
C PRO A 71 -14.89 -2.52 5.09
N GLY A 72 -13.57 -2.31 5.10
CA GLY A 72 -12.58 -3.35 5.39
C GLY A 72 -11.90 -4.06 4.22
N GLN A 73 -12.26 -3.79 2.97
CA GLN A 73 -11.42 -4.16 1.83
C GLN A 73 -10.32 -3.08 1.66
N GLN A 74 -9.09 -3.52 1.45
CA GLN A 74 -7.93 -2.64 1.22
C GLN A 74 -8.24 -1.75 0.02
N GLN A 75 -8.41 -0.44 0.24
CA GLN A 75 -8.55 0.57 -0.82
C GLN A 75 -7.24 0.65 -1.61
N SER A 76 -6.99 -0.33 -2.47
CA SER A 76 -5.91 -0.28 -3.42
C SER A 76 -6.35 0.53 -4.63
N HIS A 77 -6.58 1.83 -4.42
CA HIS A 77 -6.68 2.79 -5.53
C HIS A 77 -5.42 2.63 -6.38
N ALA A 78 -5.60 2.50 -7.69
CA ALA A 78 -4.49 2.31 -8.60
C ALA A 78 -3.58 3.54 -8.57
N LEU A 79 -2.27 3.30 -8.51
CA LEU A 79 -1.26 4.34 -8.55
C LEU A 79 -1.10 4.93 -9.95
N LEU A 80 -1.24 4.08 -10.96
CA LEU A 80 -1.11 4.42 -12.36
C LEU A 80 -2.25 3.80 -13.16
N HIS A 81 -3.00 4.65 -13.85
CA HIS A 81 -4.01 4.26 -14.82
C HIS A 81 -3.38 4.24 -16.22
N ILE A 82 -3.46 3.12 -16.92
CA ILE A 82 -2.90 2.94 -18.27
C ILE A 82 -4.05 2.69 -19.24
N TYR A 83 -4.11 3.42 -20.34
CA TYR A 83 -5.06 3.16 -21.43
C TYR A 83 -4.30 2.63 -22.65
N LEU A 84 -4.68 1.45 -23.14
CA LEU A 84 -4.13 0.88 -24.36
C LEU A 84 -4.97 1.31 -25.55
N VAL A 85 -4.33 1.78 -26.61
CA VAL A 85 -5.01 2.19 -27.83
C VAL A 85 -4.25 1.77 -29.07
N THR A 86 -4.97 1.26 -30.06
CA THR A 86 -4.50 1.08 -31.43
C THR A 86 -5.49 1.78 -32.36
N ILE A 87 -5.00 2.39 -33.43
CA ILE A 87 -5.81 3.02 -34.46
C ILE A 87 -5.20 2.62 -35.80
N GLY A 88 -5.93 1.85 -36.60
CA GLY A 88 -5.45 1.40 -37.91
C GLY A 88 -5.33 2.56 -38.90
N GLU A 89 -4.25 2.59 -39.69
CA GLU A 89 -4.05 3.62 -40.72
C GLU A 89 -5.13 3.55 -41.83
N HIS A 90 -5.72 2.37 -42.05
CA HIS A 90 -6.80 2.14 -43.04
C HIS A 90 -8.22 2.32 -42.48
N GLU A 91 -8.38 2.66 -41.20
CA GLU A 91 -9.69 2.96 -40.65
C GLU A 91 -10.27 4.26 -41.22
N SER A 92 -11.60 4.34 -41.29
CA SER A 92 -12.32 5.56 -41.67
C SER A 92 -11.91 6.73 -40.77
N ASP A 93 -11.84 7.94 -41.34
CA ASP A 93 -11.52 9.15 -40.58
C ASP A 93 -12.50 9.40 -39.42
N THR A 94 -13.75 8.95 -39.55
CA THR A 94 -14.75 8.96 -38.47
C THR A 94 -14.35 8.07 -37.31
N HIS A 95 -14.00 6.80 -37.56
CA HIS A 95 -13.56 5.86 -36.52
C HIS A 95 -12.28 6.33 -35.83
N LYS A 96 -11.33 6.88 -36.60
CA LYS A 96 -10.11 7.48 -36.04
C LYS A 96 -10.43 8.65 -35.11
N ALA A 97 -11.38 9.52 -35.49
CA ALA A 97 -11.80 10.66 -34.68
C ALA A 97 -12.53 10.20 -33.40
N GLU A 98 -13.41 9.21 -33.50
CA GLU A 98 -14.11 8.62 -32.36
C GLU A 98 -13.14 7.98 -31.36
N ALA A 99 -12.17 7.19 -31.83
CA ALA A 99 -11.16 6.58 -30.97
C ALA A 99 -10.35 7.64 -30.22
N ARG A 100 -9.89 8.71 -30.90
CA ARG A 100 -9.19 9.83 -30.23
C ARG A 100 -10.09 10.55 -29.22
N ALA A 101 -11.36 10.78 -29.55
CA ALA A 101 -12.32 11.41 -28.65
C ALA A 101 -12.53 10.56 -27.37
N ARG A 102 -12.63 9.24 -27.51
CA ARG A 102 -12.72 8.30 -26.37
C ARG A 102 -11.49 8.37 -25.47
N VAL A 103 -10.28 8.29 -26.04
CA VAL A 103 -9.03 8.39 -25.26
C VAL A 103 -8.97 9.73 -24.52
N LYS A 104 -9.34 10.83 -25.18
CA LYS A 104 -9.37 12.16 -24.56
C LYS A 104 -10.35 12.25 -23.41
N ALA A 105 -11.56 11.69 -23.56
CA ALA A 105 -12.55 11.63 -22.50
C ALA A 105 -12.04 10.82 -21.29
N TRP A 106 -11.44 9.65 -21.55
CA TRP A 106 -10.82 8.82 -20.50
C TRP A 106 -9.68 9.56 -19.79
N ALA A 107 -8.77 10.20 -20.53
CA ALA A 107 -7.64 10.93 -19.97
C ALA A 107 -8.10 12.11 -19.10
N THR A 108 -9.17 12.80 -19.52
CA THR A 108 -9.77 13.90 -18.75
C THR A 108 -10.33 13.39 -17.43
N LYS A 109 -10.99 12.22 -17.43
CA LYS A 109 -11.49 11.56 -16.22
C LYS A 109 -10.36 11.07 -15.33
N ALA A 110 -9.33 10.44 -15.91
CA ALA A 110 -8.16 9.97 -15.18
C ALA A 110 -7.41 11.13 -14.49
N ALA A 111 -7.29 12.28 -15.16
CA ALA A 111 -6.65 13.47 -14.60
C ALA A 111 -7.41 14.11 -13.41
N GLN A 112 -8.69 13.78 -13.19
CA GLN A 112 -9.46 14.26 -12.04
C GLN A 112 -9.18 13.46 -10.76
N HIS A 113 -8.64 12.25 -10.87
CA HIS A 113 -8.32 11.40 -9.73
C HIS A 113 -7.06 11.92 -9.02
N LYS A 114 -7.25 12.56 -7.86
CA LYS A 114 -6.14 13.03 -7.03
C LYS A 114 -5.37 11.82 -6.45
N GLY A 115 -4.04 11.90 -6.46
CA GLY A 115 -3.18 10.83 -5.93
C GLY A 115 -3.04 9.60 -6.83
N ALA A 116 -3.35 9.74 -8.12
CA ALA A 116 -3.04 8.74 -9.15
C ALA A 116 -2.48 9.44 -10.39
N SER A 117 -1.56 8.76 -11.09
CA SER A 117 -1.06 9.20 -12.40
C SER A 117 -1.75 8.43 -13.52
N TRP A 118 -1.56 8.90 -14.75
CA TRP A 118 -2.13 8.24 -15.93
C TRP A 118 -1.21 8.29 -17.14
N LEU A 119 -1.33 7.27 -18.00
CA LEU A 119 -0.52 7.06 -19.19
C LEU A 119 -1.38 6.44 -20.30
N VAL A 120 -1.20 6.91 -21.53
CA VAL A 120 -1.77 6.32 -22.74
C VAL A 120 -0.64 5.64 -23.50
N ILE A 121 -0.82 4.35 -23.80
CA ILE A 121 0.12 3.57 -24.61
C ILE A 121 -0.53 3.35 -25.98
N PHE A 122 0.04 3.98 -26.99
CA PHE A 122 -0.35 3.78 -28.39
C PHE A 122 0.46 2.62 -28.99
N VAL A 123 -0.23 1.56 -29.40
CA VAL A 123 0.36 0.41 -30.09
C VAL A 123 -0.04 0.49 -31.57
N PRO A 124 0.92 0.75 -32.48
CA PRO A 124 0.62 0.77 -33.91
C PRO A 124 0.18 -0.61 -34.41
N SER A 125 -0.65 -0.64 -35.45
CA SER A 125 -1.05 -1.90 -36.07
C SER A 125 0.13 -2.54 -36.81
N THR A 126 0.28 -3.86 -36.69
CA THR A 126 1.40 -4.65 -37.23
C THR A 126 1.53 -4.59 -38.76
N ASN A 127 0.52 -4.10 -39.48
CA ASN A 127 0.59 -3.94 -40.93
C ASN A 127 1.47 -2.76 -41.37
N GLU A 128 1.96 -1.94 -40.44
CA GLU A 128 2.77 -0.75 -40.74
C GLU A 128 4.27 -1.03 -40.94
N SER A 129 4.81 -2.15 -40.45
CA SER A 129 6.27 -2.39 -40.43
C SER A 129 6.83 -2.97 -41.74
N THR A 130 6.00 -3.54 -42.62
CA THR A 130 6.46 -4.19 -43.85
C THR A 130 6.52 -3.27 -45.08
N GLN A 131 6.12 -1.98 -44.99
CA GLN A 131 6.03 -1.09 -46.16
C GLN A 131 6.92 0.18 -46.11
N ARG A 132 7.84 0.33 -45.16
CA ARG A 132 8.79 1.47 -45.15
C ARG A 132 10.16 1.15 -45.76
N ALA A 133 10.17 0.35 -46.82
CA ALA A 133 11.30 0.20 -47.73
C ALA A 133 11.06 0.88 -49.09
N SER A 134 10.31 1.99 -49.13
CA SER A 134 10.20 2.83 -50.33
C SER A 134 11.25 3.95 -50.30
N THR A 135 12.18 3.83 -51.24
CA THR A 135 13.27 4.76 -51.57
C THR A 135 12.72 6.04 -52.22
N GLY A 136 12.18 6.97 -51.43
CA GLY A 136 11.72 8.29 -51.89
C GLY A 136 12.27 9.44 -51.03
N PRO A 137 12.51 10.65 -51.60
CA PRO A 137 13.21 11.73 -50.90
C PRO A 137 12.37 12.33 -49.74
N LYS A 138 12.99 12.40 -48.56
CA LYS A 138 12.38 12.63 -47.23
C LYS A 138 11.94 14.07 -46.91
N PHE A 139 11.88 14.99 -47.88
CA PHE A 139 11.83 16.44 -47.58
C PHE A 139 10.49 17.16 -47.79
N LEU A 140 9.42 16.52 -48.29
CA LEU A 140 8.18 17.27 -48.61
C LEU A 140 6.85 16.70 -48.08
N ASN A 141 6.82 15.59 -47.36
CA ASN A 141 5.57 15.00 -46.84
C ASN A 141 5.64 14.74 -45.33
N MET A 142 5.69 15.81 -44.52
CA MET A 142 5.46 15.69 -43.08
C MET A 142 3.95 15.56 -42.80
N ARG A 143 3.36 14.43 -43.18
CA ARG A 143 2.04 14.06 -42.66
C ARG A 143 2.19 13.76 -41.17
N THR A 144 1.58 14.59 -40.33
CA THR A 144 1.49 14.39 -38.88
C THR A 144 0.92 13.00 -38.61
N THR A 145 1.65 12.15 -37.89
CA THR A 145 1.24 10.77 -37.65
C THR A 145 0.02 10.71 -36.73
N ILE A 146 -0.69 9.57 -36.70
CA ILE A 146 -1.83 9.38 -35.77
C ILE A 146 -1.36 9.54 -34.32
N TYR A 147 -0.16 9.05 -34.01
CA TYR A 147 0.51 9.25 -32.73
C TYR A 147 0.71 10.73 -32.40
N ASP A 148 1.25 11.52 -33.34
CA ASP A 148 1.49 12.96 -33.13
C ASP A 148 0.18 13.72 -32.90
N ARG A 149 -0.89 13.35 -33.61
CA ARG A 149 -2.24 13.92 -33.41
C ARG A 149 -2.79 13.54 -32.04
N LEU A 150 -2.73 12.26 -31.66
CA LEU A 150 -3.19 11.79 -30.35
C LEU A 150 -2.45 12.50 -29.22
N ARG A 151 -1.13 12.63 -29.34
CA ARG A 151 -0.29 13.36 -28.39
C ARG A 151 -0.70 14.83 -28.31
N SER A 152 -0.90 15.51 -29.44
CA SER A 152 -1.35 16.90 -29.49
C SER A 152 -2.74 17.12 -28.89
N ASP A 153 -3.66 16.17 -29.07
CA ASP A 153 -5.04 16.28 -28.61
C ASP A 153 -5.19 16.15 -27.09
N ILE A 154 -4.23 15.45 -26.45
CA ILE A 154 -4.28 15.04 -25.04
C ILE A 154 -3.28 15.82 -24.17
N GLN A 155 -2.08 16.09 -24.68
CA GLN A 155 -1.00 16.66 -23.88
C GLN A 155 -1.14 18.19 -23.79
N THR A 156 -1.74 18.68 -22.72
CA THR A 156 -2.00 20.12 -22.48
C THR A 156 -0.80 20.86 -21.88
N ARG A 157 0.12 20.18 -21.17
CA ARG A 157 1.38 20.73 -20.65
C ARG A 157 2.58 20.13 -21.37
N LYS A 158 3.54 20.97 -21.79
CA LYS A 158 4.73 20.55 -22.56
C LYS A 158 5.60 19.52 -21.84
N ASP A 159 5.60 19.51 -20.50
CA ASP A 159 6.60 18.78 -19.72
C ASP A 159 6.22 17.35 -19.31
N ALA A 160 5.00 16.89 -19.59
CA ALA A 160 4.49 15.62 -19.06
C ALA A 160 4.19 14.58 -20.14
N ASN A 161 5.07 13.60 -20.33
CA ASN A 161 4.90 12.51 -21.32
C ASN A 161 3.76 11.56 -20.91
N HIS A 162 2.53 11.92 -21.27
CA HIS A 162 1.33 11.15 -20.99
C HIS A 162 0.92 10.21 -22.14
N VAL A 163 1.50 10.36 -23.32
CA VAL A 163 1.22 9.51 -24.48
C VAL A 163 2.54 8.95 -24.99
N VAL A 164 2.65 7.62 -25.07
CA VAL A 164 3.87 6.92 -25.49
C VAL A 164 3.53 5.88 -26.54
N GLN A 165 4.33 5.82 -27.60
CA GLN A 165 4.23 4.79 -28.62
C GLN A 165 5.01 3.53 -28.21
N LEU A 166 4.36 2.37 -28.26
CA LEU A 166 4.96 1.06 -28.07
C LEU A 166 4.95 0.28 -29.38
N ARG A 167 6.13 -0.05 -29.90
CA ARG A 167 6.34 -1.06 -30.95
C ARG A 167 6.79 -2.36 -30.27
N PRO A 168 5.90 -3.37 -30.10
CA PRO A 168 6.20 -4.55 -29.31
C PRO A 168 7.43 -5.35 -29.79
N GLU A 169 7.75 -5.26 -31.07
CA GLU A 169 8.89 -5.95 -31.70
C GLU A 169 10.25 -5.30 -31.40
N ALA A 170 10.25 -4.02 -30.96
CA ALA A 170 11.46 -3.24 -30.77
C ALA A 170 11.80 -3.07 -29.29
N VAL A 171 12.93 -3.65 -28.86
CA VAL A 171 13.43 -3.58 -27.47
C VAL A 171 13.59 -2.13 -26.98
N ASP A 172 14.09 -1.23 -27.82
CA ASP A 172 14.24 0.19 -27.48
C ASP A 172 12.90 0.89 -27.20
N SER A 173 11.83 0.43 -27.85
CA SER A 173 10.47 0.96 -27.60
C SER A 173 10.00 0.59 -26.20
N TRP A 174 10.31 -0.63 -25.75
CA TRP A 174 10.03 -1.09 -24.39
C TRP A 174 10.83 -0.32 -23.34
N ASN A 175 12.12 -0.08 -23.61
CA ASN A 175 12.98 0.72 -22.72
C ASN A 175 12.45 2.15 -22.56
N SER A 176 12.03 2.77 -23.67
CA SER A 176 11.44 4.11 -23.68
C SER A 176 10.10 4.15 -22.92
N LEU A 177 9.24 3.16 -23.12
CA LEU A 177 7.99 3.02 -22.38
C LEU A 177 8.23 2.91 -20.87
N PHE A 178 9.15 2.03 -20.45
CA PHE A 178 9.40 1.81 -19.04
C PHE A 178 10.15 2.95 -18.36
N LEU A 179 10.84 3.81 -19.10
CA LEU A 179 11.32 5.08 -18.57
C LEU A 179 10.14 5.96 -18.13
N VAL A 180 9.12 6.09 -19.00
CA VAL A 180 7.93 6.89 -18.71
C VAL A 180 7.05 6.23 -17.64
N VAL A 181 6.87 4.91 -17.65
CA VAL A 181 6.11 4.19 -16.61
C VAL A 181 6.72 4.44 -15.24
N ARG A 182 8.05 4.39 -15.10
CA ARG A 182 8.74 4.70 -13.83
C ARG A 182 8.48 6.15 -13.41
N GLU A 183 8.65 7.10 -14.32
CA GLU A 183 8.41 8.53 -14.05
C GLU A 183 6.98 8.79 -13.58
N ARG A 184 5.98 8.24 -14.29
CA ARG A 184 4.56 8.40 -13.96
C ARG A 184 4.18 7.71 -12.65
N ALA A 185 4.74 6.52 -12.39
CA ALA A 185 4.52 5.81 -11.13
C ALA A 185 5.07 6.60 -9.93
N VAL A 186 6.29 7.15 -10.04
CA VAL A 186 6.88 8.02 -9.01
C VAL A 186 6.03 9.26 -8.81
N GLN A 187 5.61 9.94 -9.90
CA GLN A 187 4.74 11.11 -9.80
C GLN A 187 3.42 10.80 -9.09
N GLY A 188 2.74 9.72 -9.47
CA GLY A 188 1.47 9.32 -8.85
C GLY A 188 1.63 9.02 -7.36
N LEU A 189 2.77 8.47 -6.97
CA LEU A 189 3.09 8.21 -5.58
C LEU A 189 3.36 9.49 -4.80
N GLU A 190 4.10 10.45 -5.38
CA GLU A 190 4.37 11.76 -4.79
C GLU A 190 3.07 12.52 -4.55
N ASP A 191 2.19 12.54 -5.56
CA ASP A 191 0.87 13.17 -5.47
C ASP A 191 -0.01 12.51 -4.40
N ARG A 192 0.05 11.18 -4.27
CA ARG A 192 -0.73 10.43 -3.26
C ARG A 192 -0.23 10.71 -1.85
N VAL A 193 1.08 10.72 -1.63
CA VAL A 193 1.68 11.06 -0.33
C VAL A 193 1.35 12.50 0.05
N MET A 194 1.43 13.45 -0.89
CA MET A 194 1.01 14.84 -0.60
C MET A 194 -0.46 14.93 -0.22
N THR A 195 -1.35 14.30 -0.99
CA THR A 195 -2.80 14.32 -0.75
C THR A 195 -3.13 13.74 0.62
N LEU A 196 -2.55 12.59 0.98
CA LEU A 196 -2.70 11.99 2.30
C LEU A 196 -2.13 12.90 3.40
N GLY A 197 -0.97 13.51 3.19
CA GLY A 197 -0.37 14.44 4.14
C GLY A 197 -1.23 15.68 4.40
N GLU A 198 -1.86 16.24 3.37
CA GLU A 198 -2.84 17.32 3.51
C GLU A 198 -4.08 16.87 4.30
N GLU A 199 -4.60 15.68 4.01
CA GLU A 199 -5.75 15.14 4.75
C GLU A 199 -5.41 14.88 6.23
N ILE A 200 -4.24 14.31 6.51
CA ILE A 200 -3.75 14.07 7.88
C ILE A 200 -3.63 15.39 8.64
N ARG A 201 -2.99 16.42 8.04
CA ARG A 201 -2.89 17.75 8.66
C ARG A 201 -4.27 18.35 8.95
N ARG A 202 -5.22 18.21 8.02
CA ARG A 202 -6.60 18.69 8.20
C ARG A 202 -7.33 17.94 9.30
N LEU A 203 -7.18 16.62 9.39
CA LEU A 203 -7.79 15.81 10.45
C LEU A 203 -7.19 16.15 11.82
N ASP A 204 -5.88 16.34 11.90
CA ASP A 204 -5.18 16.67 13.14
C ASP A 204 -5.52 18.09 13.65
N ALA A 205 -5.59 19.08 12.76
CA ALA A 205 -6.03 20.44 13.10
C ALA A 205 -7.45 20.49 13.68
N ASN A 206 -8.30 19.53 13.32
CA ASN A 206 -9.68 19.42 13.78
C ASN A 206 -9.85 18.48 14.99
N ARG A 207 -8.77 18.02 15.62
CA ARG A 207 -8.81 17.02 16.71
C ARG A 207 -9.65 17.43 17.91
N MET A 208 -9.75 18.74 18.19
CA MET A 208 -10.54 19.28 19.31
C MET A 208 -12.00 19.56 18.94
N LEU A 209 -12.38 19.43 17.67
CA LEU A 209 -13.75 19.73 17.23
C LEU A 209 -14.69 18.54 17.47
N PRO A 210 -15.95 18.80 17.86
CA PRO A 210 -16.96 17.75 17.94
C PRO A 210 -17.12 17.01 16.60
N GLY A 211 -17.20 15.68 16.64
CA GLY A 211 -17.32 14.84 15.45
C GLY A 211 -15.98 14.38 14.85
N TRP A 212 -14.84 14.76 15.44
CA TRP A 212 -13.57 14.10 15.13
C TRP A 212 -13.64 12.60 15.45
N ASN A 213 -12.92 11.78 14.68
CA ASN A 213 -12.94 10.33 14.79
C ASN A 213 -11.53 9.75 14.65
N TYR A 214 -11.05 9.10 15.71
CA TYR A 214 -9.72 8.49 15.75
C TYR A 214 -9.57 7.33 14.76
N CYS A 215 -10.56 6.45 14.63
CA CYS A 215 -10.50 5.34 13.67
C CYS A 215 -10.40 5.83 12.22
N ARG A 216 -11.08 6.93 11.87
CA ARG A 216 -10.90 7.59 10.56
C ARG A 216 -9.47 8.10 10.39
N PHE A 217 -8.94 8.79 11.40
CA PHE A 217 -7.56 9.30 11.39
C PHE A 217 -6.53 8.16 11.24
N PHE A 218 -6.74 7.07 11.97
CA PHE A 218 -5.94 5.85 11.90
C PHE A 218 -5.92 5.28 10.47
N MET A 219 -7.09 5.11 9.83
CA MET A 219 -7.18 4.55 8.47
C MET A 219 -6.43 5.38 7.42
N VAL A 220 -6.49 6.71 7.53
CA VAL A 220 -5.75 7.60 6.61
C VAL A 220 -4.24 7.47 6.83
N LYS A 221 -3.77 7.51 8.08
CA LYS A 221 -2.34 7.29 8.40
C LYS A 221 -1.84 5.91 8.02
N GLU A 222 -2.65 4.87 8.21
CA GLU A 222 -2.30 3.50 7.81
C GLU A 222 -2.20 3.35 6.28
N THR A 223 -2.99 4.12 5.53
CA THR A 223 -2.83 4.19 4.07
C THR A 223 -1.47 4.79 3.71
N LEU A 224 -1.01 5.82 4.43
CA LEU A 224 0.35 6.38 4.26
C LEU A 224 1.44 5.37 4.64
N VAL A 225 1.29 4.65 5.76
CA VAL A 225 2.19 3.55 6.15
C VAL A 225 2.33 2.53 5.02
N SER A 226 1.21 2.14 4.39
CA SER A 226 1.23 1.16 3.30
C SER A 226 2.06 1.65 2.10
N LEU A 227 2.08 2.96 1.83
CA LEU A 227 2.94 3.54 0.80
C LEU A 227 4.41 3.52 1.20
N TYR A 228 4.74 3.87 2.45
CA TYR A 228 6.11 3.80 2.95
C TYR A 228 6.65 2.36 2.93
N ARG A 229 5.83 1.38 3.32
CA ARG A 229 6.15 -0.04 3.21
C ARG A 229 6.41 -0.47 1.77
N ALA A 230 5.56 -0.05 0.82
CA ALA A 230 5.75 -0.34 -0.60
C ALA A 230 7.05 0.27 -1.17
N LEU A 231 7.52 1.38 -0.59
CA LEU A 231 8.80 2.02 -0.91
C LEU A 231 10.02 1.41 -0.19
N GLY A 232 9.80 0.52 0.77
CA GLY A 232 10.84 -0.02 1.66
C GLY A 232 11.29 0.93 2.76
N LEU A 233 10.55 2.02 2.98
CA LEU A 233 10.77 3.04 4.02
C LEU A 233 10.15 2.56 5.35
N ASN A 234 10.70 1.48 5.88
CA ASN A 234 10.11 0.79 7.02
C ASN A 234 10.25 1.57 8.34
N ASP A 235 11.30 2.39 8.48
CA ASP A 235 11.49 3.25 9.65
C ASP A 235 10.41 4.36 9.67
N GLU A 236 10.15 5.00 8.53
CA GLU A 236 9.07 5.98 8.38
C GLU A 236 7.68 5.34 8.60
N ALA A 237 7.48 4.11 8.13
CA ALA A 237 6.25 3.35 8.37
C ALA A 237 6.06 3.04 9.87
N LEU A 238 7.11 2.62 10.58
CA LEU A 238 7.06 2.34 12.01
C LEU A 238 6.78 3.60 12.81
N ALA A 239 7.44 4.71 12.48
CA ALA A 239 7.22 6.01 13.15
C ALA A 239 5.75 6.45 13.07
N GLN A 240 5.06 6.21 11.96
CA GLN A 240 3.63 6.52 11.84
C GLN A 240 2.75 5.66 12.76
N TYR A 241 3.08 4.38 12.97
CA TYR A 241 2.38 3.56 13.97
C TYR A 241 2.69 3.98 15.40
N ASP A 242 3.91 4.41 15.70
CA ASP A 242 4.31 4.91 17.02
C ASP A 242 3.55 6.21 17.36
N GLU A 243 3.39 7.11 16.39
CA GLU A 243 2.54 8.30 16.54
C GLU A 243 1.06 7.92 16.78
N LEU A 244 0.55 6.90 16.10
CA LEU A 244 -0.82 6.42 16.29
C LEU A 244 -1.01 5.82 17.68
N GLU A 245 -0.06 5.04 18.17
CA GLU A 245 -0.06 4.46 19.52
C GLU A 245 -0.04 5.57 20.58
N ALA A 246 0.86 6.54 20.45
CA ALA A 246 0.93 7.68 21.36
C ALA A 246 -0.39 8.47 21.37
N ALA A 247 -0.99 8.72 20.21
CA ALA A 247 -2.29 9.39 20.11
C ALA A 247 -3.41 8.56 20.75
N PHE A 248 -3.40 7.23 20.61
CA PHE A 248 -4.35 6.35 21.27
C PHE A 248 -4.25 6.44 22.80
N PHE A 249 -3.04 6.37 23.37
CA PHE A 249 -2.86 6.47 24.82
C PHE A 249 -3.27 7.85 25.37
N GLN A 250 -3.02 8.93 24.64
CA GLN A 250 -3.53 10.26 25.02
C GLN A 250 -5.07 10.29 25.10
N LEU A 251 -5.76 9.61 24.18
CA LEU A 251 -7.22 9.52 24.18
C LEU A 251 -7.73 8.62 25.31
N LEU A 252 -7.00 7.55 25.62
CA LEU A 252 -7.28 6.67 26.75
C LEU A 252 -7.19 7.43 28.07
N ASP A 253 -6.12 8.20 28.28
CA ASP A 253 -5.92 9.04 29.48
C ASP A 253 -7.00 10.12 29.61
N ALA A 254 -7.39 10.74 28.49
CA ALA A 254 -8.47 11.72 28.43
C ALA A 254 -9.87 11.11 28.55
N ARG A 255 -9.99 9.77 28.61
CA ARG A 255 -11.26 9.01 28.59
C ARG A 255 -12.14 9.33 27.39
N GLN A 256 -11.54 9.67 26.26
CA GLN A 256 -12.20 10.00 25.00
C GLN A 256 -12.19 8.77 24.08
N LEU A 257 -13.00 7.75 24.41
CA LEU A 257 -13.00 6.46 23.72
C LEU A 257 -14.30 6.17 22.95
N ALA A 258 -15.08 7.20 22.61
CA ALA A 258 -16.40 7.05 21.99
C ALA A 258 -16.41 6.30 20.65
N TRP A 259 -15.24 6.07 20.05
CA TRP A 259 -15.07 5.36 18.76
C TRP A 259 -14.74 3.88 18.92
N PHE A 260 -14.52 3.40 20.15
CA PHE A 260 -14.38 1.98 20.47
C PHE A 260 -15.69 1.45 21.01
N SER A 261 -16.13 0.29 20.53
CA SER A 261 -17.43 -0.26 20.89
C SER A 261 -17.51 -0.72 22.35
N LYS A 262 -16.41 -1.25 22.88
CA LYS A 262 -16.23 -1.79 24.24
C LYS A 262 -14.76 -2.10 24.50
N PHE A 263 -14.43 -2.58 25.70
CA PHE A 263 -13.10 -3.10 26.02
C PHE A 263 -12.72 -4.26 25.08
N GLY A 264 -13.50 -5.35 25.04
CA GLY A 264 -13.25 -6.50 24.15
C GLY A 264 -12.64 -7.72 24.84
N GLY A 265 -12.10 -8.65 24.06
CA GLY A 265 -11.41 -9.85 24.57
C GLY A 265 -12.31 -10.97 25.10
N GLY A 266 -13.61 -10.95 24.78
CA GLY A 266 -14.58 -11.93 25.26
C GLY A 266 -15.09 -12.90 24.19
N ALA A 267 -14.53 -12.89 22.98
CA ALA A 267 -14.93 -13.83 21.93
C ALA A 267 -14.14 -15.14 22.05
N ASP A 268 -14.72 -16.21 21.51
CA ASP A 268 -14.07 -17.52 21.49
C ASP A 268 -12.68 -17.44 20.83
N GLY A 269 -11.66 -17.92 21.55
CA GLY A 269 -10.27 -17.90 21.12
C GLY A 269 -9.52 -16.60 21.39
N ASP A 270 -10.10 -15.59 22.04
CA ASP A 270 -9.39 -14.35 22.42
C ASP A 270 -8.34 -14.56 23.52
N ASP A 271 -8.41 -15.69 24.23
CA ASP A 271 -7.45 -16.16 25.25
C ASP A 271 -6.17 -16.75 24.64
N PHE A 272 -6.16 -17.03 23.34
CA PHE A 272 -4.99 -17.44 22.57
C PHE A 272 -4.62 -16.38 21.53
N THR A 273 -3.38 -15.90 21.56
CA THR A 273 -2.92 -14.85 20.65
C THR A 273 -1.72 -15.29 19.81
N ASP A 274 -1.88 -15.23 18.49
CA ASP A 274 -0.77 -15.07 17.56
C ASP A 274 -0.67 -13.58 17.20
N ILE A 275 0.36 -12.90 17.72
CA ILE A 275 0.51 -11.44 17.54
C ILE A 275 0.78 -11.05 16.09
N LEU A 276 1.19 -12.00 15.25
CA LEU A 276 1.49 -11.77 13.83
C LEU A 276 0.31 -12.14 12.91
N ASP A 277 -0.71 -12.83 13.43
CA ASP A 277 -1.95 -13.11 12.69
C ASP A 277 -2.91 -11.91 12.71
N LEU A 278 -2.63 -10.95 11.83
CA LEU A 278 -3.47 -9.78 11.62
C LEU A 278 -4.77 -10.06 10.85
N ASN A 279 -5.04 -11.32 10.48
CA ASN A 279 -6.24 -11.73 9.75
C ASN A 279 -7.20 -12.58 10.60
N LYS A 280 -6.83 -12.92 11.85
CA LYS A 280 -7.68 -13.65 12.80
C LYS A 280 -9.10 -13.09 12.88
N LYS A 281 -9.21 -11.75 12.84
CA LYS A 281 -10.47 -11.01 12.76
C LYS A 281 -10.35 -9.97 11.64
N PRO A 282 -11.47 -9.46 11.09
CA PRO A 282 -11.45 -8.40 10.10
C PRO A 282 -11.15 -7.04 10.75
N TYR A 283 -10.01 -6.90 11.43
CA TYR A 283 -9.64 -5.73 12.23
C TYR A 283 -9.78 -4.42 11.45
N ARG A 284 -9.26 -4.36 10.22
CA ARG A 284 -9.37 -3.17 9.37
C ARG A 284 -10.81 -2.78 9.05
N ARG A 285 -11.68 -3.77 8.82
CA ARG A 285 -13.13 -3.54 8.65
C ARG A 285 -13.72 -2.93 9.91
N GLN A 286 -13.42 -3.52 11.05
CA GLN A 286 -13.94 -3.07 12.33
C GLN A 286 -13.46 -1.66 12.68
N ILE A 287 -12.23 -1.29 12.32
CA ILE A 287 -11.72 0.09 12.45
C ILE A 287 -12.52 1.02 11.55
N ALA A 288 -12.67 0.69 10.26
CA ALA A 288 -13.42 1.51 9.31
C ALA A 288 -14.89 1.72 9.75
N ASP A 289 -15.51 0.69 10.31
CA ASP A 289 -16.90 0.70 10.80
C ASP A 289 -17.06 1.30 12.20
N ASN A 290 -15.97 1.67 12.88
CA ASN A 290 -15.97 2.07 14.31
C ASN A 290 -16.59 1.01 15.24
N THR A 291 -16.44 -0.26 14.90
CA THR A 291 -16.95 -1.40 15.69
C THR A 291 -15.86 -2.14 16.45
N ILE A 292 -14.58 -1.84 16.16
CA ILE A 292 -13.44 -2.49 16.82
C ILE A 292 -13.45 -2.27 18.33
N SER A 293 -13.08 -3.30 19.08
CA SER A 293 -12.90 -3.21 20.52
C SER A 293 -11.51 -2.64 20.87
N MET A 294 -11.35 -2.12 22.08
CA MET A 294 -10.05 -1.60 22.51
C MET A 294 -8.97 -2.68 22.55
N PHE A 295 -9.32 -3.89 23.01
CA PHE A 295 -8.46 -5.06 23.03
C PHE A 295 -7.99 -5.44 21.62
N ASP A 296 -8.95 -5.57 20.69
CA ASP A 296 -8.67 -5.93 19.30
C ASP A 296 -7.81 -4.87 18.59
N PHE A 297 -8.07 -3.59 18.85
CA PHE A 297 -7.29 -2.50 18.28
C PHE A 297 -5.84 -2.51 18.77
N ARG A 298 -5.63 -2.68 20.09
CA ARG A 298 -4.28 -2.74 20.67
C ARG A 298 -3.49 -3.94 20.13
N LEU A 299 -4.12 -5.10 19.99
CA LEU A 299 -3.51 -6.27 19.35
C LEU A 299 -3.12 -5.98 17.90
N TYR A 300 -4.04 -5.44 17.11
CA TYR A 300 -3.80 -5.14 15.71
C TYR A 300 -2.65 -4.15 15.50
N LEU A 301 -2.64 -3.04 16.25
CA LEU A 301 -1.59 -2.02 16.17
C LEU A 301 -0.23 -2.59 16.58
N PHE A 302 -0.17 -3.31 17.70
CA PHE A 302 1.08 -3.91 18.16
C PHE A 302 1.59 -4.98 17.20
N GLY A 303 0.70 -5.80 16.61
CA GLY A 303 1.08 -6.78 15.61
C GLY A 303 1.63 -6.13 14.32
N GLN A 304 1.08 -4.99 13.90
CA GLN A 304 1.64 -4.22 12.77
C GLN A 304 3.05 -3.68 13.06
N GLN A 305 3.27 -3.07 14.24
CA GLN A 305 4.60 -2.63 14.67
C GLN A 305 5.58 -3.81 14.75
N SER A 306 5.14 -4.93 15.31
CA SER A 306 5.94 -6.16 15.47
C SER A 306 6.40 -6.71 14.12
N ARG A 307 5.49 -6.78 13.13
CA ARG A 307 5.85 -7.20 11.77
C ARG A 307 6.95 -6.32 11.17
N LEU A 308 6.84 -4.99 11.30
CA LEU A 308 7.86 -4.07 10.79
C LEU A 308 9.21 -4.25 11.50
N LEU A 309 9.21 -4.33 12.83
CA LEU A 309 10.44 -4.53 13.61
C LEU A 309 11.15 -5.84 13.24
N ILE A 310 10.38 -6.93 13.07
CA ILE A 310 10.89 -8.23 12.64
C ILE A 310 11.44 -8.17 11.21
N GLU A 311 10.72 -7.52 10.28
CA GLU A 311 11.14 -7.30 8.88
C GLU A 311 12.45 -6.50 8.80
N MET A 312 12.60 -5.47 9.65
CA MET A 312 13.81 -4.65 9.77
C MET A 312 14.94 -5.30 10.58
N ARG A 313 14.70 -6.50 11.14
CA ARG A 313 15.62 -7.22 12.03
C ARG A 313 15.95 -6.50 13.34
N GLN A 314 15.07 -5.60 13.80
CA GLN A 314 15.18 -4.88 15.07
C GLN A 314 14.56 -5.70 16.22
N PHE A 315 15.12 -6.89 16.49
CA PHE A 315 14.55 -7.84 17.46
C PHE A 315 14.64 -7.39 18.91
N GLU A 316 15.69 -6.65 19.26
CA GLU A 316 15.86 -6.10 20.61
C GLU A 316 14.75 -5.10 20.93
N GLU A 317 14.44 -4.20 19.99
CA GLU A 317 13.34 -3.24 20.13
C GLU A 317 11.98 -3.94 20.15
N PHE A 318 11.76 -4.94 19.28
CA PHE A 318 10.56 -5.77 19.30
C PHE A 318 10.31 -6.39 20.68
N VAL A 319 11.32 -7.01 21.27
CA VAL A 319 11.24 -7.63 22.60
C VAL A 319 10.88 -6.62 23.68
N VAL A 320 11.56 -5.47 23.72
CA VAL A 320 11.32 -4.44 24.74
C VAL A 320 9.89 -3.92 24.65
N ARG A 321 9.40 -3.69 23.43
CA ARG A 321 8.01 -3.28 23.20
C ARG A 321 7.03 -4.39 23.55
N ALA A 322 7.33 -5.65 23.25
CA ALA A 322 6.49 -6.78 23.60
C ALA A 322 6.31 -6.95 25.11
N GLN A 323 7.37 -6.75 25.91
CA GLN A 323 7.29 -6.77 27.37
C GLN A 323 6.34 -5.69 27.90
N ARG A 324 6.50 -4.46 27.40
CA ARG A 324 5.62 -3.33 27.75
C ARG A 324 4.17 -3.59 27.31
N PHE A 325 3.98 -4.13 26.11
CA PHE A 325 2.66 -4.44 25.57
C PHE A 325 1.93 -5.47 26.44
N VAL A 326 2.56 -6.62 26.73
CA VAL A 326 1.97 -7.66 27.58
C VAL A 326 1.64 -7.10 28.95
N ALA A 327 2.59 -6.43 29.62
CA ALA A 327 2.36 -5.88 30.96
C ALA A 327 1.19 -4.88 31.00
N THR A 328 1.16 -3.93 30.06
CA THR A 328 0.15 -2.86 30.05
C THR A 328 -1.22 -3.34 29.60
N LEU A 329 -1.31 -4.30 28.68
CA LEU A 329 -2.60 -4.86 28.28
C LEU A 329 -3.15 -5.81 29.36
N SER A 330 -2.31 -6.65 29.97
CA SER A 330 -2.71 -7.46 31.12
C SER A 330 -3.25 -6.63 32.28
N LEU A 331 -2.61 -5.50 32.57
CA LEU A 331 -3.09 -4.57 33.59
C LEU A 331 -4.46 -3.99 33.21
N ALA A 332 -4.60 -3.50 31.98
CA ALA A 332 -5.86 -2.94 31.49
C ALA A 332 -7.01 -3.96 31.52
N MET A 333 -6.74 -5.23 31.21
CA MET A 333 -7.76 -6.30 31.28
C MET A 333 -8.27 -6.56 32.70
N ARG A 334 -7.45 -6.30 33.73
CA ARG A 334 -7.80 -6.47 35.15
C ARG A 334 -8.56 -5.27 35.72
N GLU A 335 -8.74 -4.19 34.96
CA GLU A 335 -9.51 -3.04 35.43
C GLU A 335 -10.98 -3.41 35.67
N PRO A 336 -11.65 -2.78 36.65
CA PRO A 336 -13.07 -3.03 36.88
C PRO A 336 -13.92 -2.68 35.66
N GLY A 337 -14.86 -3.56 35.30
CA GLY A 337 -15.82 -3.32 34.22
C GLY A 337 -15.42 -3.86 32.84
N THR A 338 -14.26 -4.51 32.70
CA THR A 338 -13.86 -5.20 31.46
C THR A 338 -14.68 -6.46 31.19
N GLY A 339 -15.17 -7.12 32.25
CA GLY A 339 -15.89 -8.39 32.17
C GLY A 339 -14.98 -9.61 31.95
N LEU A 340 -13.66 -9.44 32.02
CA LEU A 340 -12.68 -10.51 31.82
C LEU A 340 -12.32 -11.18 33.16
N SER A 341 -12.24 -12.51 33.16
CA SER A 341 -11.87 -13.27 34.35
C SER A 341 -10.35 -13.25 34.59
N ALA A 342 -9.92 -13.47 35.85
CA ALA A 342 -8.50 -13.61 36.16
C ALA A 342 -7.85 -14.78 35.38
N ALA A 343 -8.60 -15.88 35.20
CA ALA A 343 -8.16 -17.02 34.41
C ALA A 343 -7.97 -16.66 32.93
N PHE A 344 -8.89 -15.87 32.33
CA PHE A 344 -8.72 -15.36 30.97
C PHE A 344 -7.44 -14.55 30.83
N VAL A 345 -7.19 -13.61 31.76
CA VAL A 345 -5.99 -12.76 31.72
C VAL A 345 -4.72 -13.61 31.86
N ALA A 346 -4.73 -14.62 32.74
CA ALA A 346 -3.61 -15.54 32.90
C ALA A 346 -3.37 -16.37 31.63
N ALA A 347 -4.42 -16.93 31.03
CA ALA A 347 -4.34 -17.69 29.78
C ALA A 347 -3.82 -16.85 28.61
N TRP A 348 -4.35 -15.63 28.45
CA TRP A 348 -3.91 -14.68 27.43
C TRP A 348 -2.44 -14.29 27.61
N SER A 349 -2.04 -13.97 28.85
CA SER A 349 -0.65 -13.61 29.16
C SER A 349 0.30 -14.77 28.89
N TYR A 350 -0.09 -15.99 29.28
CA TYR A 350 0.67 -17.19 29.00
C TYR A 350 0.85 -17.40 27.49
N SER A 351 -0.26 -17.45 26.74
CA SER A 351 -0.26 -17.74 25.30
C SER A 351 0.53 -16.69 24.50
N THR A 352 0.34 -15.41 24.84
CA THR A 352 1.06 -14.30 24.19
C THR A 352 2.57 -14.37 24.47
N CYS A 353 2.98 -14.67 25.72
CA CYS A 353 4.40 -14.84 26.04
C CYS A 353 5.02 -16.02 25.28
N GLN A 354 4.30 -17.15 25.15
CA GLN A 354 4.77 -18.30 24.38
C GLN A 354 4.91 -17.96 22.89
N ASN A 355 3.91 -17.33 22.29
CA ASN A 355 3.97 -16.90 20.89
C ASN A 355 5.15 -15.95 20.63
N ILE A 356 5.44 -15.01 21.53
CA ILE A 356 6.64 -14.15 21.43
C ILE A 356 7.93 -14.97 21.48
N VAL A 357 8.02 -15.96 22.37
CA VAL A 357 9.19 -16.86 22.47
C VAL A 357 9.39 -17.65 21.18
N GLU A 358 8.32 -18.21 20.61
CA GLU A 358 8.33 -18.95 19.35
C GLU A 358 8.83 -18.08 18.19
N ILE A 359 8.35 -16.83 18.10
CA ILE A 359 8.83 -15.85 17.11
C ILE A 359 10.34 -15.61 17.29
N CYS A 360 10.78 -15.42 18.53
CA CYS A 360 12.19 -15.21 18.86
C CYS A 360 13.07 -16.45 18.57
N GLU A 361 12.54 -17.66 18.71
CA GLU A 361 13.20 -18.92 18.34
C GLU A 361 13.34 -19.09 16.83
N GLY A 362 12.26 -18.86 16.09
CA GLY A 362 12.30 -18.89 14.62
C GLY A 362 13.35 -17.93 14.05
N VAL A 363 13.49 -16.74 14.66
CA VAL A 363 14.51 -15.75 14.30
C VAL A 363 15.92 -16.23 14.63
N GLN A 364 16.16 -16.80 15.82
CA GLN A 364 17.47 -17.31 16.22
C GLN A 364 17.96 -18.42 15.29
N LEU A 365 17.08 -19.36 14.92
CA LEU A 365 17.39 -20.41 13.96
C LEU A 365 17.80 -19.83 12.60
N ALA A 366 17.16 -18.75 12.17
CA ALA A 366 17.50 -18.05 10.93
C ALA A 366 18.79 -17.20 11.01
N GLN A 367 19.33 -16.96 12.20
CA GLN A 367 20.47 -16.04 12.46
C GLN A 367 21.70 -16.71 13.08
N ALA A 368 21.65 -18.03 13.31
CA ALA A 368 22.73 -18.80 13.97
C ALA A 368 24.13 -18.58 13.35
N ASP A 369 24.23 -18.09 12.12
CA ASP A 369 25.48 -17.79 11.42
C ASP A 369 26.12 -16.42 11.73
N ARG A 370 25.46 -15.48 12.45
CA ARG A 370 26.01 -14.12 12.71
C ARG A 370 25.73 -13.59 14.13
N SER A 371 26.83 -13.37 14.87
CA SER A 371 27.03 -12.89 16.25
C SER A 371 26.01 -11.98 16.98
N GLY A 372 26.06 -11.99 18.33
CA GLY A 372 25.79 -10.84 19.23
C GLY A 372 24.41 -10.79 19.90
N ALA A 373 23.35 -10.67 19.10
CA ALA A 373 21.96 -10.48 19.55
C ALA A 373 21.38 -11.66 20.35
N GLY A 374 22.06 -12.81 20.35
CA GLY A 374 21.62 -14.03 21.03
C GLY A 374 21.44 -13.87 22.55
N ARG A 375 22.26 -13.04 23.22
CA ARG A 375 22.18 -12.88 24.69
C ARG A 375 20.96 -12.08 25.14
N VAL A 376 20.69 -10.94 24.48
CA VAL A 376 19.51 -10.11 24.79
C VAL A 376 18.23 -10.90 24.53
N LEU A 377 18.19 -11.60 23.40
CA LEU A 377 17.05 -12.43 23.02
C LEU A 377 16.88 -13.65 23.96
N ALA A 378 17.97 -14.24 24.46
CA ALA A 378 17.90 -15.31 25.46
C ALA A 378 17.41 -14.80 26.83
N ALA A 379 17.87 -13.62 27.29
CA ALA A 379 17.39 -13.00 28.52
C ALA A 379 15.89 -12.68 28.44
N ALA A 380 15.47 -12.07 27.33
CA ALA A 380 14.07 -11.78 27.05
C ALA A 380 13.19 -13.03 27.03
N LYS A 381 13.64 -14.12 26.39
CA LYS A 381 12.95 -15.41 26.44
C LYS A 381 12.80 -15.91 27.87
N ALA A 382 13.86 -15.84 28.67
CA ALA A 382 13.80 -16.25 30.07
C ALA A 382 12.75 -15.44 30.84
N GLU A 383 12.63 -14.13 30.59
CA GLU A 383 11.61 -13.28 31.21
C GLU A 383 10.19 -13.64 30.75
N PHE A 384 9.95 -13.84 29.44
CA PHE A 384 8.65 -14.27 28.93
C PHE A 384 8.25 -15.65 29.44
N LEU A 385 9.18 -16.61 29.48
CA LEU A 385 8.93 -17.95 30.04
C LEU A 385 8.67 -17.89 31.54
N THR A 386 9.35 -17.02 32.27
CA THR A 386 9.09 -16.80 33.70
C THR A 386 7.71 -16.21 33.92
N SER A 387 7.33 -15.19 33.14
CA SER A 387 6.00 -14.58 33.17
C SER A 387 4.92 -15.61 32.85
N ALA A 388 5.11 -16.41 31.79
CA ALA A 388 4.22 -17.49 31.41
C ALA A 388 4.05 -18.51 32.54
N ARG A 389 5.16 -18.97 33.15
CA ARG A 389 5.12 -19.90 34.29
C ARG A 389 4.33 -19.32 35.46
N GLN A 390 4.52 -18.05 35.80
CA GLN A 390 3.77 -17.40 36.89
C GLN A 390 2.25 -17.37 36.62
N GLN A 391 1.83 -17.34 35.35
CA GLN A 391 0.40 -17.42 35.03
C GLN A 391 -0.17 -18.82 35.22
N LEU A 392 0.63 -19.89 35.09
CA LEU A 392 0.18 -21.26 35.35
C LEU A 392 -0.20 -21.49 36.81
N ASP A 393 0.34 -20.71 37.75
CA ASP A 393 -0.06 -20.79 39.16
C ASP A 393 -1.45 -20.16 39.42
N LEU A 394 -2.00 -19.43 38.44
CA LEU A 394 -3.31 -18.75 38.51
C LEU A 394 -4.39 -19.45 37.67
N LEU A 395 -4.01 -20.40 36.81
CA LEU A 395 -4.88 -21.23 35.98
C LEU A 395 -5.16 -22.56 36.69
#